data_AF-A0AAJ3UVW4-F1
#
_entry.id   AF-A0AAJ3UVW4-F1
#
_cell.length_a   1.000
_cell.length_b   1.000
_cell.length_c   1.000
_cell.angle_alpha   90.00
_cell.angle_beta   90.00
_cell.angle_gamma   90.00
#
_symmetry.space_group_name_H-M   'P 1'
#
loop_
_entity.id
_entity.type
_entity.pdbx_description
1 polymer ?
#
loop_
_entity_poly.entity_id
_entity_poly.type
_entity_poly.pdbx_seq_one_letter_code
_entity_poly.pdbx_strand_id
1 'polypeptide(L)'
;MCRCSADSSPVDVKDILNRLKSLSAAEEFFAALGVPYDPKVLDVSRLHIMKRMGQYLAAEDFSHLPDRVIAARARAILERAYCDFATSAPLSHRVFKVLKDHNPNRPVTPGRTVVPLDSFLKPFEKK
;
A
#
# COMPACT_ATOMS: atom_id res chain seq x y z
N MET A 1 -32.83 -1.25 -11.79
CA MET A 1 -32.13 -2.35 -12.48
C MET A 1 -30.63 -2.14 -12.29
N CYS A 2 -30.03 -2.78 -11.27
CA CYS A 2 -28.59 -2.72 -11.08
C CYS A 2 -27.94 -3.77 -11.98
N ARG A 3 -27.27 -3.34 -13.06
CA ARG A 3 -26.40 -4.21 -13.84
C ARG A 3 -25.11 -4.38 -13.04
N CYS A 4 -25.11 -5.30 -12.09
CA CYS A 4 -23.88 -5.79 -11.50
C CYS A 4 -23.19 -6.64 -12.56
N SER A 5 -22.42 -6.00 -13.44
CA SER A 5 -21.46 -6.71 -14.29
C SER A 5 -20.35 -7.21 -13.38
N ALA A 6 -20.58 -8.32 -12.69
CA ALA A 6 -19.51 -9.15 -12.16
C ALA A 6 -18.82 -9.78 -13.38
N ASP A 7 -18.00 -8.99 -14.07
CA ASP A 7 -17.09 -9.49 -15.09
C ASP A 7 -16.02 -10.30 -14.37
N SER A 8 -16.39 -11.54 -14.05
CA SER A 8 -15.47 -12.56 -13.54
C SER A 8 -14.75 -13.13 -14.75
N SER A 9 -14.01 -12.28 -15.46
CA SER A 9 -13.10 -12.74 -16.50
C SER A 9 -12.13 -13.75 -15.87
N PRO A 10 -11.91 -14.93 -16.49
CA PRO A 10 -10.89 -15.84 -16.03
C PRO A 10 -9.57 -15.07 -16.07
N VAL A 11 -8.95 -14.88 -14.91
CA VAL A 11 -7.65 -14.23 -14.79
C VAL A 11 -6.69 -14.98 -15.69
N ASP A 12 -6.33 -14.40 -16.84
CA ASP A 12 -5.35 -14.99 -17.72
C ASP A 12 -4.00 -14.92 -17.01
N VAL A 13 -3.58 -16.09 -16.54
CA VAL A 13 -2.46 -16.25 -15.62
C VAL A 13 -1.13 -16.17 -16.36
N LYS A 14 -1.15 -16.38 -17.69
CA LYS A 14 0.06 -16.46 -18.50
C LYS A 14 0.66 -15.07 -18.66
N ASP A 15 1.97 -14.97 -18.46
CA ASP A 15 2.72 -13.71 -18.67
C ASP A 15 2.13 -12.50 -17.92
N ILE A 16 1.50 -12.74 -16.76
CA ILE A 16 0.73 -11.74 -16.00
C ILE A 16 1.54 -10.46 -15.74
N LEU A 17 2.85 -10.57 -15.48
CA LEU A 17 3.71 -9.41 -15.22
C LEU A 17 3.84 -8.49 -16.42
N ASN A 18 3.91 -9.03 -17.64
CA ASN A 18 3.97 -8.23 -18.85
C ASN A 18 2.63 -7.55 -19.12
N ARG A 19 1.53 -8.27 -18.89
CA ARG A 19 0.19 -7.68 -18.96
C ARG A 19 0.07 -6.52 -17.99
N LEU A 20 0.46 -6.69 -16.73
CA LEU A 20 0.46 -5.60 -15.73
C LEU A 20 1.32 -4.41 -16.15
N LYS A 21 2.48 -4.62 -16.80
CA LYS A 21 3.32 -3.54 -17.34
C LYS A 21 2.67 -2.76 -18.48
N SER A 22 1.78 -3.38 -19.24
CA SER A 22 1.04 -2.73 -20.33
C SER A 22 -0.13 -1.86 -19.84
N LEU A 23 -0.58 -2.05 -18.59
CA LEU A 23 -1.71 -1.32 -18.02
C LEU A 23 -1.29 0.09 -17.57
N SER A 24 -2.18 1.05 -17.78
CA SER A 24 -1.95 2.46 -17.44
C SER A 24 -2.89 3.00 -16.36
N ALA A 25 -4.00 2.30 -16.08
CA ALA A 25 -5.02 2.72 -15.13
C ALA A 25 -5.08 1.79 -13.94
N ALA A 26 -5.26 2.34 -12.73
CA ALA A 26 -5.26 1.56 -11.50
C ALA A 26 -6.38 0.52 -11.48
N GLU A 27 -7.60 0.87 -11.92
CA GLU A 27 -8.74 -0.05 -12.04
C GLU A 27 -8.39 -1.32 -12.83
N GLU A 28 -7.61 -1.18 -13.90
CA GLU A 28 -7.24 -2.30 -14.77
C GLU A 28 -6.34 -3.31 -14.04
N PHE A 29 -5.49 -2.87 -13.10
CA PHE A 29 -4.68 -3.79 -12.29
C PHE A 29 -5.56 -4.66 -11.40
N PHE A 30 -6.59 -4.08 -10.80
CA PHE A 30 -7.54 -4.81 -9.96
C PHE A 30 -8.40 -5.76 -10.79
N ALA A 31 -8.87 -5.34 -11.96
CA ALA A 31 -9.62 -6.19 -12.89
C ALA A 31 -8.74 -7.34 -13.42
N ALA A 32 -7.50 -7.05 -13.80
CA ALA A 32 -6.57 -8.05 -14.32
C ALA A 32 -6.20 -9.13 -13.29
N LEU A 33 -6.11 -8.77 -12.00
CA LEU A 33 -5.78 -9.70 -10.91
C LEU A 33 -7.02 -10.26 -10.20
N GLY A 34 -8.22 -9.82 -10.56
CA GLY A 34 -9.48 -10.22 -9.93
C GLY A 34 -9.58 -9.82 -8.45
N VAL A 35 -9.03 -8.65 -8.09
CA VAL A 35 -9.06 -8.14 -6.71
C VAL A 35 -10.24 -7.19 -6.53
N PRO A 36 -11.14 -7.42 -5.57
CA PRO A 36 -12.22 -6.48 -5.27
C PRO A 36 -11.67 -5.20 -4.62
N TYR A 37 -12.21 -4.05 -5.00
CA TYR A 37 -11.84 -2.74 -4.45
C TYR A 37 -13.05 -1.83 -4.31
N ASP A 38 -12.97 -0.84 -3.40
CA ASP A 38 -13.93 0.26 -3.33
C ASP A 38 -13.46 1.39 -4.26
N PRO A 39 -14.25 1.79 -5.27
CA PRO A 39 -13.88 2.89 -6.16
C PRO A 39 -13.59 4.19 -5.42
N LYS A 40 -14.24 4.48 -4.28
CA LYS A 40 -14.01 5.71 -3.51
C LYS A 40 -12.62 5.76 -2.88
N VAL A 41 -12.16 4.61 -2.38
CA VAL A 41 -10.81 4.50 -1.79
C VAL A 41 -9.78 4.57 -2.92
N LEU A 42 -10.04 3.84 -4.01
CA LEU A 42 -9.16 3.82 -5.16
C LEU A 42 -9.01 5.23 -5.74
N ASP A 43 -10.11 5.96 -5.94
CA ASP A 43 -10.14 7.33 -6.48
C ASP A 43 -9.15 8.27 -5.79
N VAL A 44 -9.11 8.23 -4.45
CA VAL A 44 -8.28 9.11 -3.62
C VAL A 44 -6.83 8.63 -3.54
N SER A 45 -6.60 7.32 -3.68
CA SER A 45 -5.29 6.71 -3.40
C SER A 45 -4.64 5.98 -4.59
N ARG A 46 -5.17 6.13 -5.81
CA ARG A 46 -4.67 5.48 -7.05
C ARG A 46 -3.15 5.54 -7.17
N LEU A 47 -2.59 6.76 -7.20
CA LEU A 47 -1.16 6.98 -7.39
C LEU A 47 -0.31 6.33 -6.28
N HIS A 48 -0.81 6.39 -5.05
CA HIS A 48 -0.11 5.85 -3.89
C HIS A 48 -0.11 4.32 -3.88
N ILE A 49 -1.26 3.70 -4.17
CA ILE A 49 -1.39 2.24 -4.30
C ILE A 49 -0.47 1.74 -5.41
N MET A 50 -0.48 2.36 -6.60
CA MET A 50 0.35 1.95 -7.73
C MET A 50 1.86 2.10 -7.42
N LYS A 51 2.26 3.21 -6.80
CA LYS A 51 3.65 3.41 -6.38
C LYS A 51 4.10 2.33 -5.39
N ARG A 52 3.26 2.00 -4.40
CA ARG A 52 3.58 0.99 -3.39
C ARG A 52 3.60 -0.43 -3.95
N MET A 53 2.65 -0.76 -4.82
CA MET A 53 2.64 -2.02 -5.57
C MET A 53 3.95 -2.20 -6.35
N GLY A 54 4.38 -1.18 -7.09
CA GLY A 54 5.64 -1.23 -7.84
C GLY A 54 6.87 -1.46 -6.94
N GLN A 55 6.90 -0.84 -5.76
CA GLN A 55 7.97 -1.07 -4.77
C GLN A 55 7.99 -2.52 -4.26
N TYR A 56 6.83 -3.12 -4.02
CA TYR A 56 6.73 -4.50 -3.58
C TYR A 56 7.08 -5.50 -4.68
N LEU A 57 6.64 -5.25 -5.92
CA LEU A 57 7.02 -6.09 -7.07
C LEU A 57 8.52 -6.03 -7.34
N ALA A 58 9.16 -4.88 -7.16
CA ALA A 58 10.62 -4.74 -7.31
C ALA A 58 11.43 -5.43 -6.20
N ALA A 59 10.80 -5.68 -5.04
CA ALA A 59 11.45 -6.36 -3.91
C ALA A 59 11.24 -7.88 -3.93
N GLU A 60 10.28 -8.40 -4.70
CA GLU A 60 10.10 -9.84 -4.91
C GLU A 60 10.94 -10.36 -6.08
N ASP A 61 11.42 -11.59 -5.93
CA ASP A 61 12.05 -12.34 -7.01
C ASP A 61 11.04 -13.29 -7.65
N PHE A 62 10.67 -13.01 -8.90
CA PHE A 62 9.77 -13.85 -9.70
C PHE A 62 10.53 -14.84 -10.58
N SER A 63 11.87 -14.83 -10.54
CA SER A 63 12.70 -15.68 -11.37
C SER A 63 12.39 -17.16 -11.07
N HIS A 64 12.13 -17.95 -12.11
CA HIS A 64 11.83 -19.38 -12.04
C HIS A 64 10.51 -19.78 -11.34
N LEU A 65 9.63 -18.83 -11.04
CA LEU A 65 8.30 -19.17 -10.54
C LEU A 65 7.35 -19.51 -11.69
N PRO A 66 6.45 -20.48 -11.52
CA PRO A 66 5.40 -20.72 -12.51
C PRO A 66 4.41 -19.55 -12.52
N ASP A 67 3.90 -19.21 -13.70
CA ASP A 67 2.95 -18.12 -13.93
C ASP A 67 1.80 -18.03 -12.91
N ARG A 68 1.26 -19.19 -12.51
CA ARG A 68 0.21 -19.26 -11.46
C ARG A 68 0.64 -18.72 -10.10
N VAL A 69 1.88 -18.97 -9.71
CA VAL A 69 2.43 -18.49 -8.44
C VAL A 69 2.73 -17.00 -8.57
N ILE A 70 3.29 -16.58 -9.71
CA ILE A 70 3.53 -15.16 -10.00
C ILE A 70 2.23 -14.36 -9.93
N ALA A 71 1.15 -14.84 -10.55
CA ALA A 71 -0.16 -14.19 -10.50
C ALA A 71 -0.71 -14.11 -9.08
N ALA A 72 -0.62 -15.20 -8.30
CA ALA A 72 -1.05 -15.21 -6.91
C ALA A 72 -0.24 -14.23 -6.03
N ARG A 73 1.06 -14.11 -6.27
CA ARG A 73 1.94 -13.17 -5.58
C ARG A 73 1.65 -11.73 -5.96
N ALA A 74 1.53 -11.43 -7.25
CA ALA A 74 1.15 -10.11 -7.75
C ALA A 74 -0.20 -9.65 -7.19
N ARG A 75 -1.17 -10.58 -7.10
CA ARG A 75 -2.46 -10.36 -6.45
C ARG A 75 -2.30 -10.00 -4.97
N ALA A 76 -1.56 -10.81 -4.22
CA ALA A 76 -1.33 -10.56 -2.78
C ALA A 76 -0.59 -9.23 -2.53
N ILE A 77 0.34 -8.86 -3.41
CA ILE A 77 1.03 -7.57 -3.37
C ILE A 77 0.05 -6.42 -3.59
N LEU A 78 -0.82 -6.51 -4.60
CA LEU A 78 -1.82 -5.49 -4.87
C LEU A 78 -2.80 -5.35 -3.70
N GLU A 79 -3.31 -6.48 -3.17
CA GLU A 79 -4.19 -6.50 -1.99
C GLU A 79 -3.51 -5.85 -0.78
N ARG A 80 -2.23 -6.16 -0.53
CA ARG A 80 -1.46 -5.54 0.55
C ARG A 80 -1.30 -4.03 0.35
N ALA A 81 -0.89 -3.61 -0.86
CA ALA A 81 -0.72 -2.20 -1.17
C ALA A 81 -2.06 -1.44 -1.03
N TYR A 82 -3.18 -2.02 -1.47
CA TYR A 82 -4.50 -1.46 -1.29
C TYR A 82 -4.89 -1.36 0.19
N CYS A 83 -4.75 -2.46 0.95
CA CYS A 83 -5.06 -2.50 2.38
C CYS A 83 -4.29 -1.45 3.17
N ASP A 84 -3.01 -1.25 2.87
CA ASP A 84 -2.20 -0.21 3.51
C ASP A 84 -2.82 1.19 3.37
N PHE A 85 -3.46 1.52 2.24
CA PHE A 85 -4.10 2.82 2.01
C PHE A 85 -5.56 2.86 2.44
N ALA A 86 -6.30 1.76 2.28
CA ALA A 86 -7.67 1.63 2.76
C ALA A 86 -7.73 1.75 4.30
N THR A 87 -6.74 1.19 5.00
CA THR A 87 -6.62 1.29 6.47
C THR A 87 -5.94 2.57 6.95
N SER A 88 -5.11 3.23 6.12
CA SER A 88 -4.46 4.50 6.48
C SER A 88 -5.20 5.75 6.00
N ALA A 89 -6.39 5.61 5.39
CA ALA A 89 -7.28 6.73 5.15
C ALA A 89 -7.55 7.47 6.49
N PRO A 90 -7.25 8.78 6.60
CA PRO A 90 -7.39 9.53 7.86
C PRO A 90 -8.80 9.51 8.45
N LEU A 91 -9.80 9.16 7.63
CA LEU A 91 -11.21 9.10 8.00
C LEU A 91 -11.61 7.76 8.64
N SER A 92 -10.85 6.67 8.45
CA SER A 92 -11.19 5.33 8.97
C SER A 92 -10.41 4.97 10.25
N HIS A 93 -10.27 5.94 11.15
CA HIS A 93 -9.75 5.79 12.52
C HIS A 93 -8.25 6.04 12.70
N ARG A 94 -8.01 6.98 13.63
CA ARG A 94 -7.05 6.85 14.73
C ARG A 94 -6.86 5.40 15.20
N VAL A 95 -6.04 4.62 14.52
CA VAL A 95 -5.48 3.38 15.07
C VAL A 95 -3.99 3.35 14.74
N PHE A 96 -3.27 4.21 15.48
CA PHE A 96 -1.99 3.84 16.05
C PHE A 96 -2.15 2.46 16.73
N LYS A 97 -1.96 1.36 15.99
CA LYS A 97 -1.77 0.05 16.60
C LYS A 97 -0.97 -0.86 15.67
N VAL A 98 0.33 -0.91 15.97
CA VAL A 98 1.23 -2.04 15.69
C VAL A 98 1.73 -2.14 14.25
N LEU A 99 2.50 -1.14 13.83
CA LEU A 99 3.78 -1.44 13.19
C LEU A 99 4.88 -1.16 14.22
N LYS A 100 5.18 -2.17 15.02
CA LYS A 100 6.49 -2.33 15.65
C LYS A 100 6.62 -3.79 16.04
N ASP A 101 7.13 -4.56 15.09
CA ASP A 101 8.01 -5.68 15.41
C ASP A 101 9.07 -5.13 16.38
N HIS A 102 8.80 -5.31 17.67
CA HIS A 102 9.71 -4.93 18.73
C HIS A 102 10.60 -6.14 18.94
N ASN A 103 11.79 -6.10 18.36
CA ASN A 103 12.88 -7.00 18.71
C ASN A 103 13.00 -7.02 20.26
N PRO A 104 12.78 -8.15 20.97
CA PRO A 104 12.70 -8.17 22.43
C PRO A 104 14.05 -7.98 23.14
N ASN A 105 15.15 -7.77 22.41
CA ASN A 105 16.49 -7.75 23.00
C ASN A 105 17.21 -6.39 22.98
N ARG A 106 16.49 -5.26 22.83
CA ARG A 106 17.12 -3.94 22.93
C ARG A 106 16.82 -3.30 24.30
N PRO A 107 17.81 -3.18 25.21
CA PRO A 107 17.61 -2.44 26.45
C PRO A 107 17.41 -0.96 26.13
N VAL A 108 16.23 -0.43 26.43
CA VAL A 108 15.92 0.99 26.36
C VAL A 108 16.28 1.63 27.70
N THR A 109 17.33 2.44 27.72
CA THR A 109 17.68 3.28 28.86
C THR A 109 16.68 4.45 28.94
N PRO A 110 15.90 4.60 30.02
CA PRO A 110 14.95 5.69 30.16
C PRO A 110 15.67 6.95 30.62
N GLY A 111 15.78 7.95 29.76
CA GLY A 111 16.22 9.27 30.19
C GLY A 111 16.81 10.12 29.08
N ARG A 112 15.98 10.88 28.37
CA ARG A 112 16.32 12.26 27.99
C ARG A 112 15.11 13.03 27.47
N THR A 113 14.59 13.87 28.37
CA THR A 113 14.22 15.28 28.15
C THR A 113 13.48 15.63 26.87
N VAL A 114 12.16 15.76 27.00
CA VAL A 114 11.33 16.62 26.16
C VAL A 114 11.77 18.06 26.45
N VAL A 115 12.36 18.73 25.46
CA VAL A 115 12.69 20.16 25.56
C VAL A 115 11.42 20.99 25.40
N PRO A 116 11.12 21.96 26.31
CA PRO A 116 9.97 22.85 26.18
C PRO A 116 10.10 23.77 24.97
N LEU A 117 8.98 23.94 24.25
CA LEU A 117 8.83 24.77 23.04
C LEU A 117 9.16 26.26 23.25
N ASP A 118 9.16 26.75 24.50
CA ASP A 118 9.56 28.10 24.86
C ASP A 118 11.00 28.47 24.46
N SER A 119 11.87 27.49 24.22
CA SER A 119 13.24 27.75 23.77
C SER A 119 13.32 28.34 22.36
N PHE A 120 12.25 28.27 21.57
CA PHE A 120 12.21 28.77 20.18
C PHE A 120 11.50 30.12 20.02
N LEU A 121 10.81 30.61 21.06
CA LEU A 121 10.08 31.90 21.02
C LEU A 121 10.88 33.02 21.68
N LYS A 122 12.18 33.14 21.38
CA LYS A 122 12.89 34.39 21.65
C LYS A 122 12.46 35.43 20.59
N PRO A 123 11.77 36.52 20.97
CA PRO A 123 11.33 37.52 20.03
C PRO A 123 12.54 38.21 19.40
N PHE A 124 12.50 38.37 18.10
CA PHE A 124 13.42 39.19 17.33
C PHE A 124 13.11 40.67 17.63
N GLU A 125 13.56 41.18 18.79
CA GLU A 125 13.51 42.61 19.09
C GLU A 125 14.91 43.21 19.32
N LYS A 126 15.28 44.04 18.34
CA LYS A 126 15.99 45.33 18.38
C LYS A 126 17.42 45.40 18.96
N LYS A 127 18.36 45.76 18.09
CA LYS A 127 18.73 47.17 17.85
C LYS A 127 19.51 47.32 16.55
#